data_AF-A0A327VUM5-F1
#
_entry.id   AF-A0A327VUM5-F1
#
_cell.length_a   1.000
_cell.length_b   1.000
_cell.length_c   1.000
_cell.angle_alpha   90.00
_cell.angle_beta   90.00
_cell.angle_gamma   90.00
#
_symmetry.space_group_name_H-M   'P 1'
#
loop_
_entity.id
_entity.type
_entity.pdbx_description
1 polymer ?
#
loop_
_entity_poly.entity_id
_entity_poly.type
_entity_poly.pdbx_seq_one_letter_code
_entity_poly.pdbx_strand_id
1 'polypeptide(L)'
;MFSKPMKKSLLLFSTAAALMATSVESSAQTVIYDKFTTPIYRRASNQRFSNYKNIYYRVQVDSNTIFSMVDKKFLGDQASRNNVLKVFNESMQEELKKSSLNPATDAQPDLIVDCNLTGFSSKESINSATGLNTGAAFKKDYEVEGAYRTTVRNMSGKVYYDKSITLSSKRAIPDGEKVTGAFNAFIIGSPSFYTGTAYSNYRVLMNVIKEKITDHQEEVVNRYVEKTISLPYIYRASKKYPELTVIDSMNNALVKELKLKNATDYAQLIQPYEAAYLQLLQKSFPENYERRPINAATYCSLVFLYYLSYDKDKMQTALDSLYNYSSKALGMRGDYNAAKLFKDELEAYFASVNVPKYRVGEREGEQAQVTQTVTNTTTTSTSTPQATTTVSLAAVRPAVQGSWIELSNGDTIRGRYVPMKGMGSVISFNMSTVLTFESNGEAKNYKLSEVKSFAKNGRLYVVYKYKKPTGPGKKELAFEVLYSSDKIKVVKENFEEHPSNQVLFIRPGEADLLNPDKGFVSDRSKTLRQYMQDSPAVLKKLDEKVYDFEKEESLVQVAIDYTNSK
;
A
#
# COMPACT_ATOMS: atom_id res chain seq x y z
N MET A 1 -57.04 -12.03 53.97
CA MET A 1 -56.00 -13.08 53.85
C MET A 1 -55.61 -13.20 52.39
N PHE A 2 -54.37 -12.86 52.03
CA PHE A 2 -53.53 -13.56 51.05
C PHE A 2 -52.15 -12.89 51.14
N SER A 3 -51.21 -13.60 51.76
CA SER A 3 -49.81 -13.19 51.89
C SER A 3 -49.17 -13.10 50.51
N LYS A 4 -48.44 -12.01 50.24
CA LYS A 4 -47.50 -11.93 49.11
C LYS A 4 -46.09 -12.35 49.55
N PRO A 5 -45.57 -13.51 49.14
CA PRO A 5 -44.14 -13.77 49.14
C PRO A 5 -43.62 -13.76 47.69
N MET A 6 -43.42 -12.57 47.10
CA MET A 6 -42.79 -12.45 45.77
C MET A 6 -41.49 -11.63 45.78
N LYS A 7 -41.23 -10.89 46.86
CA LYS A 7 -40.03 -10.04 46.97
C LYS A 7 -38.75 -10.81 47.32
N LYS A 8 -38.84 -11.92 48.07
CA LYS A 8 -37.66 -12.73 48.43
C LYS A 8 -37.14 -13.56 47.25
N SER A 9 -38.03 -14.08 46.40
CA SER A 9 -37.66 -14.83 45.19
C SER A 9 -36.92 -13.95 44.17
N LEU A 10 -37.43 -12.75 43.88
CA LEU A 10 -36.80 -11.83 42.91
C LEU A 10 -35.40 -11.38 43.36
N LEU A 11 -35.21 -11.16 44.67
CA LEU A 11 -33.93 -10.75 45.25
C LEU A 11 -32.91 -11.89 45.25
N LEU A 12 -33.36 -13.13 45.44
CA LEU A 12 -32.53 -14.34 45.33
C LEU A 12 -32.12 -14.61 43.88
N PHE A 13 -33.01 -14.40 42.91
CA PHE A 13 -32.68 -14.51 41.48
C PHE A 13 -31.73 -13.40 41.02
N SER A 14 -31.87 -12.16 41.50
CA SER A 14 -30.96 -11.08 41.14
C SER A 14 -29.59 -11.20 41.80
N THR A 15 -29.51 -11.67 43.06
CA THR A 15 -28.23 -11.97 43.70
C THR A 15 -27.58 -13.22 43.12
N ALA A 16 -28.33 -14.27 42.78
CA ALA A 16 -27.78 -15.44 42.07
C ALA A 16 -27.29 -15.07 40.66
N ALA A 17 -28.02 -14.22 39.92
CA ALA A 17 -27.58 -13.71 38.62
C ALA A 17 -26.36 -12.78 38.74
N ALA A 18 -26.27 -11.96 39.78
CA ALA A 18 -25.09 -11.13 40.06
C ALA A 18 -23.88 -11.97 40.52
N LEU A 19 -24.10 -13.04 41.31
CA LEU A 19 -23.07 -14.00 41.70
C LEU A 19 -22.61 -14.89 40.54
N MET A 20 -23.50 -15.22 39.59
CA MET A 20 -23.16 -15.90 38.34
C MET A 20 -22.43 -14.96 37.37
N ALA A 21 -22.85 -13.69 37.26
CA ALA A 21 -22.16 -12.69 36.43
C ALA A 21 -20.75 -12.37 36.97
N THR A 22 -20.61 -12.25 38.29
CA THR A 22 -19.30 -12.01 38.93
C THR A 22 -18.40 -13.24 38.96
N SER A 23 -18.96 -14.46 39.02
CA SER A 23 -18.15 -15.69 38.93
C SER A 23 -17.67 -15.96 37.50
N VAL A 24 -18.47 -15.66 36.46
CA VAL A 24 -18.06 -15.78 35.05
C VAL A 24 -17.02 -14.71 34.65
N GLU A 25 -17.10 -13.49 35.19
CA GLU A 25 -16.07 -12.45 35.04
C GLU A 25 -14.78 -12.71 35.84
N SER A 26 -14.82 -13.60 36.84
CA SER A 26 -13.64 -13.97 37.63
C SER A 26 -12.73 -15.00 36.94
N SER A 27 -13.22 -15.69 35.90
CA SER A 27 -12.51 -16.78 35.22
C SER A 27 -12.18 -16.55 33.74
N ALA A 28 -12.79 -15.57 33.07
CA ALA A 28 -12.57 -15.33 31.64
C ALA A 28 -11.28 -14.54 31.36
N GLN A 29 -10.44 -15.04 30.45
CA GLN A 29 -9.31 -14.27 29.90
C GLN A 29 -9.87 -13.10 29.07
N THR A 30 -9.47 -11.87 29.37
CA THR A 30 -9.91 -10.68 28.60
C THR A 30 -8.74 -10.12 27.81
N VAL A 31 -8.86 -10.09 26.47
CA VAL A 31 -7.95 -9.33 25.61
C VAL A 31 -8.39 -7.87 25.67
N ILE A 32 -7.46 -7.01 26.09
CA ILE A 32 -7.57 -5.55 26.04
C ILE A 32 -6.72 -5.06 24.87
N TYR A 33 -7.02 -3.88 24.33
CA TYR A 33 -6.25 -3.27 23.26
C TYR A 33 -5.66 -1.97 23.74
N ASP A 34 -4.34 -1.94 23.88
CA ASP A 34 -3.61 -0.73 24.23
C ASP A 34 -3.30 0.07 22.98
N LYS A 35 -3.43 1.39 23.10
CA LYS A 35 -3.17 2.33 22.01
C LYS A 35 -1.74 2.86 22.11
N PHE A 36 -0.97 2.63 21.06
CA PHE A 36 0.39 3.12 20.91
C PHE A 36 0.45 4.15 19.78
N THR A 37 0.87 5.37 20.08
CA THR A 37 1.25 6.35 19.05
C THR A 37 2.73 6.21 18.77
N THR A 38 3.06 5.86 17.52
CA THR A 38 4.44 5.67 17.08
C THR A 38 4.61 6.11 15.63
N PRO A 39 5.79 6.64 15.25
CA PRO A 39 6.12 6.88 13.86
C PRO A 39 6.33 5.56 13.12
N ILE A 40 5.75 5.45 11.93
CA ILE A 40 5.95 4.34 10.99
C ILE A 40 6.30 4.92 9.63
N TYR A 41 7.34 4.39 8.98
CA TYR A 41 7.63 4.70 7.60
C TYR A 41 6.58 4.03 6.71
N ARG A 42 5.83 4.84 5.99
CA ARG A 42 4.81 4.40 5.07
C ARG A 42 5.21 4.79 3.66
N ARG A 43 5.04 3.84 2.73
CA ARG A 43 5.08 4.11 1.30
C ARG A 43 3.76 4.74 0.86
N ALA A 44 3.82 5.72 -0.04
CA ALA A 44 2.67 6.33 -0.69
C ALA A 44 1.71 5.24 -1.20
N SER A 45 0.41 5.34 -0.92
CA SER A 45 -0.51 4.30 -1.40
C SER A 45 -0.62 4.31 -2.93
N ASN A 46 -0.34 5.45 -3.58
CA ASN A 46 -0.24 5.54 -5.03
C ASN A 46 1.23 5.74 -5.46
N GLN A 47 1.88 4.63 -5.78
CA GLN A 47 3.29 4.59 -6.17
C GLN A 47 3.59 5.35 -7.46
N ARG A 48 2.58 5.77 -8.24
CA ARG A 48 2.79 6.62 -9.42
C ARG A 48 3.35 8.00 -9.05
N PHE A 49 3.13 8.46 -7.81
CA PHE A 49 3.64 9.74 -7.29
C PHE A 49 4.91 9.60 -6.43
N SER A 50 5.41 8.40 -6.21
CA SER A 50 6.53 8.15 -5.27
C SER A 50 7.86 8.82 -5.62
N ASN A 51 8.00 9.37 -6.84
CA ASN A 51 9.19 10.13 -7.26
C ASN A 51 9.13 11.62 -6.93
N TYR A 52 7.95 12.15 -6.56
CA TYR A 52 7.77 13.55 -6.18
C TYR A 52 8.20 13.74 -4.74
N LYS A 53 9.10 14.71 -4.48
CA LYS A 53 9.65 14.96 -3.15
C LYS A 53 9.09 16.24 -2.54
N ASN A 54 8.90 17.26 -3.37
CA ASN A 54 8.37 18.56 -2.97
C ASN A 54 6.90 18.67 -3.37
N ILE A 55 6.00 18.40 -2.44
CA ILE A 55 4.55 18.44 -2.68
C ILE A 55 3.94 19.65 -1.97
N TYR A 56 3.26 20.50 -2.74
CA TYR A 56 2.55 21.67 -2.26
C TYR A 56 1.05 21.41 -2.20
N TYR A 57 0.45 21.61 -1.01
CA TYR A 57 -0.98 21.47 -0.80
C TYR A 57 -1.63 22.86 -0.81
N ARG A 58 -2.44 23.14 -1.83
CA ARG A 58 -3.18 24.40 -1.94
C ARG A 58 -4.63 24.16 -1.56
N VAL A 59 -5.05 24.70 -0.42
CA VAL A 59 -6.44 24.59 0.02
C VAL A 59 -7.21 25.87 -0.35
N GLN A 60 -8.39 25.70 -0.91
CA GLN A 60 -9.35 26.78 -1.14
C GLN A 60 -10.70 26.38 -0.56
N VAL A 61 -11.34 27.33 0.12
CA VAL A 61 -12.71 27.19 0.61
C VAL A 61 -13.54 28.26 -0.08
N ASP A 62 -14.72 27.89 -0.56
CA ASP A 62 -15.61 28.84 -1.21
C ASP A 62 -15.98 30.00 -0.27
N SER A 63 -16.06 31.20 -0.82
CA SER A 63 -16.28 32.41 -0.02
C SER A 63 -17.64 32.40 0.69
N ASN A 64 -18.66 31.71 0.17
CA ASN A 64 -19.98 31.65 0.82
C ASN A 64 -19.91 30.85 2.13
N THR A 65 -19.19 29.72 2.12
CA THR A 65 -18.89 28.96 3.34
C THR A 65 -18.20 29.87 4.37
N ILE A 66 -17.16 30.60 3.98
CA ILE A 66 -16.41 31.49 4.88
C ILE A 66 -17.32 32.59 5.45
N PHE A 67 -18.05 33.30 4.58
CA PHE A 67 -18.90 34.43 4.98
C PHE A 67 -20.11 34.00 5.82
N SER A 68 -20.57 32.76 5.71
CA SER A 68 -21.66 32.24 6.55
C SER A 68 -21.30 32.19 8.05
N MET A 69 -20.00 32.16 8.38
CA MET A 69 -19.50 32.10 9.76
C MET A 69 -19.14 33.49 10.33
N VAL A 70 -19.10 34.52 9.49
CA VAL A 70 -18.55 35.84 9.82
C VAL A 70 -19.66 36.82 10.21
N ASP A 71 -19.38 37.63 11.23
CA ASP A 71 -20.27 38.71 11.66
C ASP A 71 -20.49 39.70 10.51
N LYS A 72 -21.76 39.97 10.18
CA LYS A 72 -22.16 40.82 9.05
C LYS A 72 -21.50 42.19 9.08
N LYS A 73 -21.13 42.71 10.25
CA LYS A 73 -20.42 43.99 10.38
C LYS A 73 -19.07 44.02 9.65
N PHE A 74 -18.46 42.86 9.40
CA PHE A 74 -17.20 42.73 8.67
C PHE A 74 -17.37 42.45 7.17
N LEU A 75 -18.61 42.41 6.66
CA LEU A 75 -18.93 42.04 5.26
C LEU A 75 -19.52 43.20 4.43
N GLY A 76 -19.42 44.43 4.95
CA GLY A 76 -20.10 45.62 4.42
C GLY A 76 -19.67 46.06 3.03
N ASP A 77 -18.38 45.98 2.71
CA ASP A 77 -17.83 46.33 1.40
C ASP A 77 -16.86 45.27 0.86
N GLN A 78 -16.41 45.44 -0.39
CA GLN A 78 -15.50 44.49 -1.05
C GLN A 78 -14.13 44.44 -0.37
N ALA A 79 -13.63 45.57 0.15
CA ALA A 79 -12.34 45.62 0.83
C ALA A 79 -12.35 44.79 2.13
N SER A 80 -13.44 44.90 2.89
CA SER A 80 -13.68 44.15 4.12
C SER A 80 -13.83 42.66 3.83
N ARG A 81 -14.59 42.29 2.78
CA ARG A 81 -14.70 40.90 2.33
C ARG A 81 -13.35 40.30 1.92
N ASN A 82 -12.55 41.04 1.15
CA ASN A 82 -11.20 40.61 0.78
C ASN A 82 -10.29 40.45 2.00
N ASN A 83 -10.40 41.35 2.99
CA ASN A 83 -9.66 41.24 4.24
C ASN A 83 -10.05 39.99 5.05
N VAL A 84 -11.35 39.69 5.16
CA VAL A 84 -11.87 38.48 5.81
C VAL A 84 -11.30 37.21 5.14
N LEU A 85 -11.32 37.15 3.81
CA LEU A 85 -10.76 36.01 3.07
C LEU A 85 -9.24 35.88 3.29
N LYS A 86 -8.51 37.00 3.29
CA LYS A 86 -7.07 37.02 3.57
C LYS A 86 -6.77 36.47 4.97
N VAL A 87 -7.44 36.98 6.00
CA VAL A 87 -7.24 36.55 7.39
C VAL A 87 -7.65 35.08 7.60
N PHE A 88 -8.71 34.63 6.93
CA PHE A 88 -9.10 33.22 6.92
C PHE A 88 -7.98 32.35 6.36
N ASN A 89 -7.45 32.70 5.19
CA ASN A 89 -6.37 31.95 4.54
C ASN A 89 -5.12 31.93 5.42
N GLU A 90 -4.72 33.06 6.01
CA GLU A 90 -3.58 33.13 6.93
C GLU A 90 -3.78 32.25 8.17
N SER A 91 -4.97 32.29 8.78
CA SER A 91 -5.29 31.46 9.95
C SER A 91 -5.33 29.96 9.61
N MET A 92 -5.86 29.61 8.43
CA MET A 92 -5.84 28.24 7.93
C MET A 92 -4.41 27.73 7.73
N GLN A 93 -3.54 28.55 7.12
CA GLN A 93 -2.13 28.19 6.91
C GLN A 93 -1.39 28.00 8.25
N GLU A 94 -1.64 28.86 9.22
CA GLU A 94 -1.10 28.74 10.57
C GLU A 94 -1.53 27.42 11.24
N GLU A 95 -2.80 27.05 11.11
CA GLU A 95 -3.35 25.81 11.66
C GLU A 95 -2.80 24.55 10.96
N LEU A 96 -2.61 24.59 9.64
CA LEU A 96 -1.94 23.50 8.91
C LEU A 96 -0.47 23.35 9.32
N LYS A 97 0.22 24.47 9.53
CA LYS A 97 1.60 24.48 10.02
C LYS A 97 1.70 23.91 11.44
N LYS A 98 0.80 24.28 12.36
CA LYS A 98 0.71 23.69 13.72
C LYS A 98 0.54 22.18 13.68
N SER A 99 -0.23 21.68 12.71
CA SER A 99 -0.44 20.24 12.50
C SER A 99 0.67 19.53 11.70
N SER A 100 1.80 20.20 11.41
CA SER A 100 2.87 19.66 10.56
C SER A 100 2.39 19.23 9.16
N LEU A 101 1.28 19.80 8.68
CA LEU A 101 0.73 19.61 7.34
C LEU A 101 1.21 20.70 6.38
N ASN A 102 2.33 21.34 6.73
CA ASN A 102 2.80 22.60 6.16
C ASN A 102 2.93 22.50 4.63
N PRO A 103 2.19 23.31 3.86
CA PRO A 103 2.47 23.47 2.45
C PRO A 103 3.78 24.26 2.32
N ALA A 104 4.74 23.72 1.58
CA ALA A 104 6.06 24.34 1.43
C ALA A 104 5.93 25.80 0.95
N THR A 105 6.64 26.70 1.62
CA THR A 105 6.92 28.06 1.17
C THR A 105 8.27 28.07 0.44
N ASP A 106 8.30 28.77 -0.70
CA ASP A 106 9.47 29.27 -1.44
C ASP A 106 10.32 28.29 -2.29
N ALA A 107 10.08 26.97 -2.25
CA ALA A 107 10.65 26.03 -3.22
C ALA A 107 9.66 25.77 -4.37
N GLN A 108 10.13 25.74 -5.63
CA GLN A 108 9.31 25.30 -6.76
C GLN A 108 8.83 23.85 -6.49
N PRO A 109 7.52 23.61 -6.27
CA PRO A 109 7.05 22.31 -5.82
C PRO A 109 6.88 21.36 -7.00
N ASP A 110 7.51 20.18 -6.97
CA ASP A 110 7.39 19.15 -8.02
C ASP A 110 5.92 18.78 -8.32
N LEU A 111 5.07 18.80 -7.29
CA LEU A 111 3.66 18.45 -7.34
C LEU A 111 2.80 19.49 -6.60
N ILE A 112 1.67 19.85 -7.18
CA ILE A 112 0.64 20.67 -6.54
C ILE A 112 -0.61 19.81 -6.38
N VAL A 113 -1.09 19.72 -5.14
CA VAL A 113 -2.37 19.11 -4.78
C VAL A 113 -3.32 20.24 -4.41
N ASP A 114 -4.24 20.55 -5.31
CA ASP A 114 -5.30 21.53 -5.11
C ASP A 114 -6.49 20.87 -4.42
N CYS A 115 -6.89 21.43 -3.29
CA CYS A 115 -7.94 20.94 -2.41
C CYS A 115 -9.03 22.01 -2.30
N ASN A 116 -10.10 21.88 -3.09
CA ASN A 116 -11.16 22.87 -3.17
C ASN A 116 -12.41 22.36 -2.46
N LEU A 117 -12.80 23.03 -1.39
CA LEU A 117 -14.02 22.73 -0.64
C LEU A 117 -15.14 23.70 -1.02
N THR A 118 -16.28 23.15 -1.41
CA THR A 118 -17.46 23.92 -1.81
C THR A 118 -18.72 23.47 -1.09
N GLY A 119 -19.56 24.45 -0.73
CA GLY A 119 -20.89 24.19 -0.15
C GLY A 119 -20.82 23.45 1.19
N PHE A 120 -19.76 23.69 1.97
CA PHE A 120 -19.59 23.03 3.25
C PHE A 120 -20.65 23.52 4.22
N SER A 121 -21.32 22.57 4.87
CA SER A 121 -22.19 22.83 6.00
C SER A 121 -21.98 21.78 7.07
N SER A 122 -22.17 22.20 8.32
CA SER A 122 -22.16 21.30 9.46
C SER A 122 -23.34 21.60 10.36
N LYS A 123 -24.02 20.53 10.79
CA LYS A 123 -25.15 20.59 11.72
C LYS A 123 -24.83 19.76 12.95
N GLU A 124 -24.91 20.36 14.12
CA GLU A 124 -24.75 19.64 15.38
C GLU A 124 -25.90 18.64 15.54
N SER A 125 -25.56 17.38 15.81
CA SER A 125 -26.46 16.29 16.14
C SER A 125 -26.10 15.81 17.55
N ILE A 126 -27.09 15.85 18.45
CA ILE A 126 -26.91 15.38 19.82
C ILE A 126 -27.26 13.89 19.85
N ASN A 127 -26.25 13.04 19.93
CA ASN A 127 -26.46 11.65 20.31
C ASN A 127 -26.59 11.58 21.82
N SER A 128 -27.83 11.54 22.33
CA SER A 128 -28.07 11.15 23.71
C SER A 128 -27.64 9.70 23.86
N ALA A 129 -26.61 9.43 24.65
CA ALA A 129 -26.34 8.06 25.09
C ALA A 129 -27.56 7.60 25.91
N THR A 130 -28.42 6.78 25.32
CA THR A 130 -29.46 6.05 26.02
C THR A 130 -28.79 5.00 26.91
N GLY A 131 -28.41 5.42 28.11
CA GLY A 131 -27.82 4.57 29.14
C GLY A 131 -27.75 5.34 30.45
N LEU A 132 -28.75 5.15 31.32
CA LEU A 132 -28.69 5.58 32.72
C LEU A 132 -27.40 5.05 33.36
N ASN A 133 -26.71 5.91 34.11
CA ASN A 133 -25.64 5.61 35.09
C ASN A 133 -24.19 5.45 34.62
N THR A 134 -23.69 6.29 33.72
CA THR A 134 -22.27 6.71 33.82
C THR A 134 -22.15 8.20 33.49
N GLY A 135 -21.34 8.95 34.23
CA GLY A 135 -21.05 10.37 33.99
C GLY A 135 -20.23 10.61 32.71
N ALA A 136 -20.57 9.95 31.61
CA ALA A 136 -19.93 10.11 30.32
C ALA A 136 -20.34 11.47 29.72
N ALA A 137 -19.36 12.33 29.47
CA ALA A 137 -19.55 13.59 28.77
C ALA A 137 -20.32 13.35 27.45
N PHE A 138 -21.34 14.19 27.19
CA PHE A 138 -22.07 14.19 25.93
C PHE A 138 -21.09 14.38 24.78
N LYS A 139 -20.93 13.38 23.90
CA LYS A 139 -20.18 13.56 22.67
C LYS A 139 -21.05 14.33 21.67
N LYS A 140 -20.57 15.49 21.22
CA LYS A 140 -21.18 16.25 20.14
C LYS A 140 -20.73 15.67 18.81
N ASP A 141 -21.69 15.19 18.03
CA ASP A 141 -21.46 14.74 16.66
C ASP A 141 -21.96 15.82 15.69
N TYR A 142 -21.28 16.01 14.57
CA TYR A 142 -21.63 16.95 13.52
C TYR A 142 -21.94 16.20 12.24
N GLU A 143 -23.12 16.40 11.68
CA GLU A 143 -23.47 15.99 10.32
C GLU A 143 -22.83 17.00 9.36
N VAL A 144 -21.92 16.52 8.51
CA VAL A 144 -21.16 17.33 7.56
C VAL A 144 -21.62 17.00 6.14
N GLU A 145 -21.96 18.05 5.41
CA GLU A 145 -22.31 17.99 3.99
C GLU A 145 -21.46 18.97 3.17
N GLY A 146 -21.23 18.64 1.90
CA GLY A 146 -20.53 19.50 0.96
C GLY A 146 -19.87 18.72 -0.17
N ALA A 147 -19.01 19.38 -0.93
CA ALA A 147 -18.18 18.74 -1.94
C ALA A 147 -16.72 19.15 -1.75
N TYR A 148 -15.83 18.18 -1.96
CA TYR A 148 -14.40 18.36 -1.90
C TYR A 148 -13.80 17.90 -3.23
N ARG A 149 -13.25 18.83 -4.00
CA ARG A 149 -12.60 18.55 -5.28
C ARG A 149 -11.09 18.59 -5.10
N THR A 150 -10.45 17.48 -5.44
CA THR A 150 -8.99 17.38 -5.48
C THR A 150 -8.51 17.40 -6.91
N THR A 151 -7.53 18.24 -7.21
CA THR A 151 -6.78 18.20 -8.46
C THR A 151 -5.30 18.03 -8.16
N VAL A 152 -4.68 16.98 -8.70
CA VAL A 152 -3.23 16.74 -8.58
C VAL A 152 -2.59 17.09 -9.91
N ARG A 153 -1.64 18.02 -9.91
CA ARG A 153 -0.95 18.49 -11.11
C ARG A 153 0.52 18.74 -10.84
N ASN A 154 1.33 18.68 -11.88
CA ASN A 154 2.74 19.08 -11.77
C ASN A 154 2.92 20.61 -11.89
N MET A 155 4.17 21.07 -11.81
CA MET A 155 4.53 22.47 -12.00
C MET A 155 4.11 23.06 -13.35
N SER A 156 4.07 22.26 -14.42
CA SER A 156 3.69 22.75 -15.75
C SER A 156 2.17 22.94 -15.89
N GLY A 157 1.39 22.55 -14.89
CA GLY A 157 -0.06 22.57 -14.93
C GLY A 157 -0.72 21.30 -15.47
N LYS A 158 0.07 20.28 -15.87
CA LYS A 158 -0.48 19.00 -16.34
C LYS A 158 -1.22 18.32 -15.20
N VAL A 159 -2.52 18.09 -15.39
CA VAL A 159 -3.38 17.43 -14.42
C VAL A 159 -3.20 15.91 -14.55
N TYR A 160 -2.76 15.27 -13.47
CA TYR A 160 -2.70 13.81 -13.36
C TYR A 160 -4.01 13.21 -12.89
N TYR A 161 -4.74 13.97 -12.08
CA TYR A 161 -5.97 13.53 -11.46
C TYR A 161 -6.86 14.71 -11.08
N ASP A 162 -8.16 14.55 -11.28
CA ASP A 162 -9.19 15.48 -10.85
C ASP A 162 -10.41 14.69 -10.41
N LYS A 163 -10.77 14.80 -9.13
CA LYS A 163 -11.93 14.10 -8.55
C LYS A 163 -12.71 15.00 -7.64
N SER A 164 -14.02 14.94 -7.77
CA SER A 164 -14.96 15.47 -6.79
C SER A 164 -15.43 14.36 -5.85
N ILE A 165 -15.43 14.64 -4.55
CA ILE A 165 -15.87 13.75 -3.48
C ILE A 165 -17.00 14.45 -2.75
N THR A 166 -18.18 13.83 -2.71
CA THR A 166 -19.27 14.30 -1.86
C THR A 166 -18.93 14.02 -0.40
N LEU A 167 -19.01 15.05 0.44
CA LEU A 167 -18.93 14.92 1.89
C LEU A 167 -20.35 14.64 2.40
N SER A 168 -20.52 13.48 3.04
CA SER A 168 -21.71 13.13 3.81
C SER A 168 -21.26 12.21 4.93
N SER A 169 -20.98 12.78 6.10
CA SER A 169 -20.41 12.03 7.22
C SER A 169 -20.78 12.62 8.57
N LYS A 170 -20.83 11.76 9.61
CA LYS A 170 -20.92 12.19 11.01
C LYS A 170 -19.52 12.30 11.60
N ARG A 171 -19.25 13.41 12.29
CA ARG A 171 -17.94 13.75 12.84
C ARG A 171 -18.06 14.07 14.33
N ALA A 172 -17.39 13.29 15.17
CA ALA A 172 -17.21 13.65 16.57
C ALA A 172 -16.04 14.64 16.68
N ILE A 173 -16.26 15.78 17.34
CA ILE A 173 -15.15 16.69 17.68
C ILE A 173 -14.94 16.63 19.19
N PRO A 174 -13.71 16.30 19.66
CA PRO A 174 -13.41 16.28 21.08
C PRO A 174 -13.73 17.61 21.76
N ASP A 175 -14.31 17.53 22.95
CA ASP A 175 -14.46 18.68 23.83
C ASP A 175 -13.07 19.24 24.16
N GLY A 176 -12.86 20.53 23.88
CA GLY A 176 -11.59 21.23 24.15
C GLY A 176 -10.61 21.34 22.98
N GLU A 177 -10.87 20.73 21.82
CA GLU A 177 -10.05 20.97 20.63
C GLU A 177 -10.24 22.41 20.13
N LYS A 178 -9.21 23.27 20.21
CA LYS A 178 -9.32 24.69 19.84
C LYS A 178 -8.64 24.97 18.52
N VAL A 179 -9.34 25.68 17.65
CA VAL A 179 -8.73 26.35 16.50
C VAL A 179 -8.40 27.78 16.92
N THR A 180 -7.12 28.14 16.80
CA THR A 180 -6.59 29.41 17.31
C THR A 180 -6.03 30.22 16.14
N GLY A 181 -6.51 31.45 15.98
CA GLY A 181 -6.05 32.32 14.90
C GLY A 181 -6.79 33.64 14.85
N ALA A 182 -6.25 34.57 14.07
CA ALA A 182 -6.81 35.92 13.89
C ALA A 182 -8.23 35.90 13.31
N PHE A 183 -8.60 34.86 12.56
CA PHE A 183 -9.96 34.70 12.02
C PHE A 183 -11.04 34.61 13.11
N ASN A 184 -10.71 34.16 14.32
CA ASN A 184 -11.66 34.06 15.43
C ASN A 184 -12.27 35.42 15.84
N ALA A 185 -11.61 36.54 15.52
CA ALA A 185 -12.13 37.88 15.76
C ALA A 185 -13.29 38.26 14.82
N PHE A 186 -13.39 37.58 13.67
CA PHE A 186 -14.41 37.82 12.65
C PHE A 186 -15.66 36.95 12.82
N ILE A 187 -15.56 35.85 13.57
CA ILE A 187 -16.64 34.88 13.74
C ILE A 187 -17.78 35.47 14.57
N ILE A 188 -19.02 35.17 14.17
CA ILE A 188 -20.25 35.58 14.87
C ILE A 188 -20.18 35.15 16.35
N GLY A 189 -20.30 36.11 17.26
CA GLY A 189 -20.39 35.86 18.71
C GLY A 189 -19.07 35.78 19.48
N SER A 190 -17.95 36.26 18.92
CA SER A 190 -16.69 36.45 19.65
C SER A 190 -16.75 37.79 20.41
N PRO A 191 -16.88 37.82 21.76
CA PRO A 191 -15.81 37.34 22.65
C PRO A 191 -16.28 36.93 24.07
N SER A 192 -16.52 35.65 24.36
CA SER A 192 -16.47 35.14 25.75
C SER A 192 -16.71 33.63 25.89
N PHE A 193 -17.38 33.00 24.93
CA PHE A 193 -17.63 31.56 25.00
C PHE A 193 -17.22 30.90 23.69
N TYR A 194 -16.21 30.03 23.77
CA TYR A 194 -15.70 29.16 22.70
C TYR A 194 -16.74 28.11 22.24
N THR A 195 -18.04 28.45 22.23
CA THR A 195 -19.18 27.53 22.14
C THR A 195 -20.31 28.00 21.21
N GLY A 196 -20.06 28.94 20.29
CA GLY A 196 -21.04 29.37 19.27
C GLY A 196 -21.11 28.45 18.04
N THR A 197 -22.28 28.29 17.42
CA THR A 197 -22.48 27.44 16.23
C THR A 197 -21.53 27.78 15.08
N ALA A 198 -21.25 29.06 14.85
CA ALA A 198 -20.30 29.50 13.81
C ALA A 198 -18.85 29.10 14.12
N TYR A 199 -18.43 29.18 15.39
CA TYR A 199 -17.11 28.71 15.81
C TYR A 199 -17.00 27.19 15.74
N SER A 200 -18.05 26.46 16.12
CA SER A 200 -18.13 25.01 15.93
C SER A 200 -18.01 24.63 14.45
N ASN A 201 -18.73 25.32 13.55
CA ASN A 201 -18.63 25.08 12.11
C ASN A 201 -17.21 25.34 11.58
N TYR A 202 -16.53 26.38 12.06
CA TYR A 202 -15.14 26.64 11.72
C TYR A 202 -14.20 25.53 12.21
N ARG A 203 -14.40 24.99 13.43
CA ARG A 203 -13.65 23.84 13.95
C ARG A 203 -13.87 22.58 13.10
N VAL A 204 -15.12 22.28 12.75
CA VAL A 204 -15.46 21.13 11.90
C VAL A 204 -14.79 21.29 10.53
N LEU A 205 -14.88 22.47 9.93
CA LEU A 205 -14.28 22.80 8.65
C LEU A 205 -12.76 22.56 8.67
N MET A 206 -12.06 23.09 9.67
CA MET A 206 -10.61 22.90 9.79
C MET A 206 -10.23 21.42 9.97
N ASN A 207 -11.01 20.66 10.75
CA ASN A 207 -10.78 19.22 10.90
C ASN A 207 -10.94 18.45 9.60
N VAL A 208 -11.99 18.75 8.82
CA VAL A 208 -12.19 18.14 7.50
C VAL A 208 -11.04 18.46 6.55
N ILE A 209 -10.55 19.71 6.55
CA ILE A 209 -9.39 20.10 5.75
C ILE A 209 -8.13 19.32 6.17
N LYS A 210 -7.82 19.27 7.47
CA LYS A 210 -6.65 18.55 8.00
C LYS A 210 -6.68 17.07 7.65
N GLU A 211 -7.84 16.42 7.80
CA GLU A 211 -8.04 15.03 7.40
C GLU A 211 -7.81 14.83 5.90
N LYS A 212 -8.44 15.64 5.05
CA LYS A 212 -8.33 15.45 3.60
C LYS A 212 -6.91 15.69 3.09
N ILE A 213 -6.18 16.64 3.67
CA ILE A 213 -4.74 16.83 3.36
C ILE A 213 -3.94 15.61 3.82
N THR A 214 -4.25 15.07 5.01
CA THR A 214 -3.58 13.86 5.52
C THR A 214 -3.83 12.67 4.59
N ASP A 215 -5.07 12.44 4.16
CA ASP A 215 -5.42 11.39 3.18
C ASP A 215 -4.59 11.53 1.90
N HIS A 216 -4.42 12.76 1.38
CA HIS A 216 -3.61 12.98 0.19
C HIS A 216 -2.10 12.82 0.44
N GLN A 217 -1.58 13.23 1.60
CA GLN A 217 -0.20 12.96 1.97
C GLN A 217 0.07 11.46 2.01
N GLU A 218 -0.85 10.69 2.56
CA GLU A 218 -0.79 9.23 2.57
C GLU A 218 -0.87 8.61 1.17
N GLU A 219 -1.60 9.24 0.25
CA GLU A 219 -1.71 8.80 -1.13
C GLU A 219 -0.43 9.05 -1.94
N VAL A 220 0.19 10.21 -1.76
CA VAL A 220 1.23 10.71 -2.69
C VAL A 220 2.65 10.77 -2.12
N VAL A 221 2.84 10.70 -0.79
CA VAL A 221 4.15 10.86 -0.13
C VAL A 221 4.63 9.58 0.55
N ASN A 222 5.90 9.22 0.32
CA ASN A 222 6.62 8.29 1.19
C ASN A 222 7.16 9.06 2.41
N ARG A 223 6.74 8.69 3.63
CA ARG A 223 7.18 9.41 4.85
C ARG A 223 6.99 8.61 6.13
N TYR A 224 7.63 9.07 7.19
CA TYR A 224 7.19 8.73 8.54
C TYR A 224 5.86 9.40 8.85
N VAL A 225 4.89 8.61 9.30
CA VAL A 225 3.59 9.07 9.77
C VAL A 225 3.43 8.63 11.22
N GLU A 226 3.02 9.54 12.10
CA GLU A 226 2.58 9.17 13.44
C GLU A 226 1.25 8.40 13.31
N LYS A 227 1.27 7.11 13.63
CA LYS A 227 0.08 6.25 13.56
C LYS A 227 -0.26 5.77 14.96
N THR A 228 -1.54 5.89 15.32
CA THR A 228 -2.04 5.26 16.53
C THR A 228 -2.45 3.83 16.20
N ILE A 229 -1.73 2.86 16.75
CA ILE A 229 -1.95 1.44 16.54
C ILE A 229 -2.59 0.89 17.81
N SER A 230 -3.62 0.05 17.65
CA SER A 230 -4.19 -0.71 18.77
C SER A 230 -3.58 -2.11 18.75
N LEU A 231 -2.70 -2.41 19.70
CA LEU A 231 -2.08 -3.73 19.83
C LEU A 231 -2.69 -4.46 21.03
N PRO A 232 -2.92 -5.78 20.91
CA PRO A 232 -3.55 -6.54 21.96
C PRO A 232 -2.61 -6.70 23.16
N TYR A 233 -3.23 -6.66 24.34
CA TYR A 233 -2.68 -6.91 25.66
C TYR A 233 -3.62 -7.89 26.37
N ILE A 234 -3.12 -8.91 27.08
CA ILE A 234 -4.00 -9.87 27.77
C ILE A 234 -4.04 -9.54 29.27
N TYR A 235 -5.10 -8.83 29.69
CA TYR A 235 -5.26 -8.39 31.08
C TYR A 235 -5.66 -9.56 31.99
N ARG A 236 -5.04 -9.62 33.18
CA ARG A 236 -5.05 -10.73 34.17
C ARG A 236 -4.21 -11.97 33.81
N ALA A 237 -3.45 -11.98 32.72
CA ALA A 237 -2.55 -13.09 32.42
C ALA A 237 -1.36 -13.19 33.40
N SER A 238 -0.85 -12.09 33.96
CA SER A 238 0.35 -12.13 34.81
C SER A 238 0.24 -12.93 36.11
N LYS A 239 -0.97 -13.17 36.64
CA LYS A 239 -1.19 -13.99 37.85
C LYS A 239 -1.56 -15.45 37.58
N LYS A 240 -2.17 -15.75 36.43
CA LYS A 240 -2.61 -17.11 36.09
C LYS A 240 -1.70 -17.76 35.04
N TYR A 241 -1.16 -16.96 34.11
CA TYR A 241 -0.53 -17.31 32.83
C TYR A 241 0.68 -16.40 32.50
N PRO A 242 1.74 -16.39 33.34
CA PRO A 242 2.85 -15.44 33.26
C PRO A 242 3.61 -15.49 31.93
N GLU A 243 3.58 -16.60 31.19
CA GLU A 243 4.20 -16.72 29.87
C GLU A 243 3.55 -15.86 28.77
N LEU A 244 2.35 -15.32 29.00
CA LEU A 244 1.68 -14.42 28.07
C LEU A 244 2.16 -12.97 28.19
N THR A 245 2.90 -12.61 29.25
CA THR A 245 3.56 -11.30 29.34
C THR A 245 4.59 -11.09 28.22
N VAL A 246 4.99 -12.18 27.55
CA VAL A 246 5.87 -12.12 26.39
C VAL A 246 5.21 -11.31 25.27
N ILE A 247 3.89 -11.43 25.03
CA ILE A 247 3.17 -10.61 24.03
C ILE A 247 3.33 -9.12 24.34
N ASP A 248 3.08 -8.75 25.60
CA ASP A 248 3.15 -7.36 26.05
C ASP A 248 4.57 -6.81 25.93
N SER A 249 5.58 -7.61 26.32
CA SER A 249 6.99 -7.25 26.20
C SER A 249 7.42 -7.08 24.75
N MET A 250 6.93 -7.93 23.84
CA MET A 250 7.23 -7.89 22.41
C MET A 250 6.59 -6.68 21.74
N ASN A 251 5.33 -6.36 22.05
CA ASN A 251 4.65 -5.17 21.54
C ASN A 251 5.34 -3.89 22.00
N ASN A 252 5.73 -3.81 23.28
CA ASN A 252 6.48 -2.66 23.81
C ASN A 252 7.87 -2.51 23.18
N ALA A 253 8.60 -3.63 22.99
CA ALA A 253 9.91 -3.63 22.35
C ALA A 253 9.81 -3.19 20.87
N LEU A 254 8.83 -3.71 20.13
CA LEU A 254 8.57 -3.29 18.74
C LEU A 254 8.27 -1.80 18.66
N VAL A 255 7.37 -1.29 19.51
CA VAL A 255 7.03 0.15 19.54
C VAL A 255 8.26 1.00 19.87
N LYS A 256 9.14 0.52 20.76
CA LYS A 256 10.39 1.22 21.08
C LYS A 256 11.31 1.27 19.86
N GLU A 257 11.46 0.18 19.11
CA GLU A 257 12.23 0.15 17.86
C GLU A 257 11.64 1.08 16.79
N LEU A 258 10.32 1.08 16.62
CA LEU A 258 9.64 1.96 15.65
C LEU A 258 9.88 3.44 15.98
N LYS A 259 9.85 3.81 17.26
CA LYS A 259 10.14 5.18 17.72
C LYS A 259 11.54 5.68 17.36
N LEU A 260 12.50 4.78 17.13
CA LEU A 260 13.86 5.18 16.73
C LEU A 260 13.94 5.71 15.29
N LYS A 261 12.94 5.45 14.43
CA LYS A 261 12.94 5.85 13.01
C LYS A 261 14.18 5.40 12.22
N ASN A 262 14.77 4.26 12.60
CA ASN A 262 16.00 3.74 11.99
C ASN A 262 15.76 2.88 10.73
N ALA A 263 14.51 2.50 10.45
CA ALA A 263 14.16 1.62 9.35
C ALA A 263 13.03 2.21 8.48
N THR A 264 13.17 2.04 7.17
CA THR A 264 12.14 2.35 6.15
C THR A 264 11.63 1.09 5.44
N ASP A 265 12.37 -0.01 5.56
CA ASP A 265 11.95 -1.37 5.25
C ASP A 265 12.05 -2.20 6.53
N TYR A 266 10.91 -2.71 6.97
CA TYR A 266 10.76 -3.41 8.23
C TYR A 266 11.01 -4.92 8.12
N ALA A 267 11.26 -5.47 6.93
CA ALA A 267 11.34 -6.92 6.71
C ALA A 267 12.34 -7.62 7.66
N GLN A 268 13.49 -7.02 7.93
CA GLN A 268 14.48 -7.56 8.89
C GLN A 268 14.13 -7.25 10.34
N LEU A 269 13.59 -6.06 10.61
CA LEU A 269 13.22 -5.62 11.96
C LEU A 269 12.17 -6.54 12.58
N ILE A 270 11.21 -7.02 11.77
CA ILE A 270 10.07 -7.80 12.27
C ILE A 270 10.40 -9.28 12.52
N GLN A 271 11.45 -9.85 11.89
CA GLN A 271 11.74 -11.29 11.96
C GLN A 271 11.81 -11.87 13.38
N PRO A 272 12.52 -11.25 14.36
CA PRO A 272 12.56 -11.80 15.71
C PRO A 272 11.18 -11.81 16.37
N TYR A 273 10.34 -10.81 16.10
CA TYR A 273 8.98 -10.73 16.63
C TYR A 273 8.05 -11.76 15.95
N GLU A 274 8.15 -11.90 14.62
CA GLU A 274 7.41 -12.90 13.85
C GLU A 274 7.69 -14.31 14.38
N ALA A 275 8.98 -14.66 14.53
CA ALA A 275 9.39 -15.97 15.03
C ALA A 275 8.82 -16.25 16.44
N ALA A 276 8.89 -15.27 17.34
CA ALA A 276 8.37 -15.42 18.69
C ALA A 276 6.84 -15.58 18.74
N TYR A 277 6.09 -14.82 17.93
CA TYR A 277 4.64 -15.00 17.82
C TYR A 277 4.25 -16.34 17.21
N LEU A 278 4.96 -16.81 16.18
CA LEU A 278 4.73 -18.13 15.58
C LEU A 278 5.05 -19.26 16.57
N GLN A 279 6.10 -19.13 17.38
CA GLN A 279 6.41 -20.07 18.46
C GLN A 279 5.30 -20.10 19.52
N LEU A 280 4.70 -18.96 19.85
CA LEU A 280 3.61 -18.89 20.82
C LEU A 280 2.36 -19.64 20.33
N LEU A 281 2.05 -19.58 19.03
CA LEU A 281 0.95 -20.34 18.42
C LEU A 281 1.16 -21.85 18.45
N GLN A 282 2.42 -22.31 18.44
CA GLN A 282 2.78 -23.72 18.49
C GLN A 282 2.88 -24.26 19.92
N LYS A 283 2.89 -23.39 20.92
CA LYS A 283 3.05 -23.78 22.33
C LYS A 283 1.83 -24.54 22.84
N SER A 284 2.07 -25.65 23.53
CA SER A 284 1.02 -26.34 24.28
C SER A 284 0.70 -25.55 25.55
N PHE A 285 -0.56 -25.16 25.71
CA PHE A 285 -1.08 -24.55 26.93
C PHE A 285 -1.82 -25.59 27.77
N PRO A 286 -1.75 -25.49 29.11
CA PRO A 286 -2.55 -26.32 30.02
C PRO A 286 -4.05 -26.28 29.73
N GLU A 287 -4.79 -27.34 30.08
CA GLU A 287 -6.20 -27.52 29.70
C GLU A 287 -7.14 -26.41 30.24
N ASN A 288 -6.77 -25.75 31.33
CA ASN A 288 -7.54 -24.66 31.91
C ASN A 288 -7.33 -23.31 31.19
N TYR A 289 -6.61 -23.26 30.06
CA TYR A 289 -6.39 -22.05 29.25
C TYR A 289 -7.34 -22.00 28.07
N GLU A 290 -7.94 -20.83 27.84
CA GLU A 290 -8.65 -20.57 26.61
C GLU A 290 -7.66 -20.19 25.50
N ARG A 291 -7.49 -21.06 24.50
CA ARG A 291 -6.57 -20.80 23.39
C ARG A 291 -7.06 -19.73 22.43
N ARG A 292 -8.38 -19.57 22.32
CA ARG A 292 -9.00 -18.69 21.32
C ARG A 292 -8.63 -17.21 21.51
N PRO A 293 -8.69 -16.62 22.71
CA PRO A 293 -8.22 -15.26 22.97
C PRO A 293 -6.71 -15.07 22.69
N ILE A 294 -5.87 -16.04 23.07
CA ILE A 294 -4.42 -16.01 22.83
C ILE A 294 -4.11 -16.00 21.33
N ASN A 295 -4.77 -16.87 20.57
CA ASN A 295 -4.62 -16.93 19.12
C ASN A 295 -5.11 -15.64 18.46
N ALA A 296 -6.25 -15.09 18.88
CA ALA A 296 -6.74 -13.82 18.37
C ALA A 296 -5.75 -12.66 18.60
N ALA A 297 -5.19 -12.54 19.81
CA ALA A 297 -4.16 -11.53 20.11
C ALA A 297 -2.88 -11.74 19.28
N THR A 298 -2.45 -12.99 19.14
CA THR A 298 -1.22 -13.34 18.39
C THR A 298 -1.37 -13.05 16.90
N TYR A 299 -2.48 -13.48 16.28
CA TYR A 299 -2.74 -13.18 14.86
C TYR A 299 -2.96 -11.69 14.61
N CYS A 300 -3.60 -10.96 15.53
CA CYS A 300 -3.71 -9.50 15.42
C CYS A 300 -2.33 -8.83 15.40
N SER A 301 -1.40 -9.27 16.24
CA SER A 301 -0.01 -8.78 16.24
C SER A 301 0.74 -9.15 14.96
N LEU A 302 0.58 -10.39 14.46
CA LEU A 302 1.17 -10.83 13.20
C LEU A 302 0.65 -10.04 11.99
N VAL A 303 -0.65 -9.74 11.92
CA VAL A 303 -1.21 -8.89 10.85
C VAL A 303 -0.52 -7.53 10.82
N PHE A 304 -0.28 -6.93 11.98
CA PHE A 304 0.44 -5.65 12.06
C PHE A 304 1.90 -5.78 11.60
N LEU A 305 2.61 -6.84 11.98
CA LEU A 305 3.98 -7.08 11.49
C LEU A 305 4.02 -7.21 9.96
N TYR A 306 3.12 -8.00 9.38
CA TYR A 306 3.08 -8.20 7.92
C TYR A 306 2.63 -6.97 7.15
N TYR A 307 1.82 -6.10 7.79
CA TYR A 307 1.57 -4.76 7.28
C TYR A 307 2.86 -3.93 7.22
N LEU A 308 3.67 -3.92 8.28
CA LEU A 308 4.94 -3.18 8.30
C LEU A 308 5.90 -3.65 7.21
N SER A 309 6.00 -4.97 6.96
CA SER A 309 6.89 -5.52 5.93
C SER A 309 6.29 -5.52 4.51
N TYR A 310 5.08 -4.99 4.32
CA TYR A 310 4.36 -5.05 3.04
C TYR A 310 4.22 -6.51 2.50
N ASP A 311 4.08 -7.51 3.38
CA ASP A 311 3.90 -8.92 2.98
C ASP A 311 2.41 -9.27 2.88
N LYS A 312 1.83 -9.06 1.69
CA LYS A 312 0.39 -9.24 1.43
C LYS A 312 -0.10 -10.67 1.71
N ASP A 313 0.69 -11.68 1.35
CA ASP A 313 0.24 -13.08 1.39
C ASP A 313 0.22 -13.60 2.83
N LYS A 314 1.27 -13.30 3.61
CA LYS A 314 1.29 -13.64 5.04
C LYS A 314 0.25 -12.84 5.82
N MET A 315 0.04 -11.57 5.47
CA MET A 315 -0.98 -10.74 6.08
C MET A 315 -2.38 -11.33 5.85
N GLN A 316 -2.71 -11.73 4.62
CA GLN A 316 -3.99 -12.36 4.30
C GLN A 316 -4.19 -13.64 5.13
N THR A 317 -3.16 -14.49 5.18
CA THR A 317 -3.19 -15.73 5.99
C THR A 317 -3.43 -15.44 7.48
N ALA A 318 -2.79 -14.41 8.03
CA ALA A 318 -2.97 -14.00 9.42
C ALA A 318 -4.37 -13.38 9.66
N LEU A 319 -4.92 -12.62 8.71
CA LEU A 319 -6.26 -12.07 8.77
C LEU A 319 -7.35 -13.15 8.74
N ASP A 320 -7.20 -14.15 7.88
CA ASP A 320 -8.13 -15.29 7.81
C ASP A 320 -8.11 -16.09 9.11
N SER A 321 -6.92 -16.27 9.68
CA SER A 321 -6.76 -16.88 11.00
C SER A 321 -7.41 -16.03 12.10
N LEU A 322 -7.16 -14.71 12.11
CA LEU A 322 -7.78 -13.78 13.06
C LEU A 322 -9.32 -13.78 12.94
N TYR A 323 -9.85 -13.87 11.72
CA TYR A 323 -11.29 -14.02 11.50
C TYR A 323 -11.82 -15.29 12.16
N ASN A 324 -11.12 -16.42 12.07
CA ASN A 324 -11.54 -17.67 12.69
C ASN A 324 -11.49 -17.61 14.23
N TYR A 325 -10.46 -16.99 14.81
CA TYR A 325 -10.27 -16.97 16.26
C TYR A 325 -10.99 -15.81 16.97
N SER A 326 -11.26 -14.70 16.31
CA SER A 326 -11.96 -13.54 16.90
C SER A 326 -13.34 -13.93 17.47
N SER A 327 -13.77 -13.23 18.51
CA SER A 327 -15.13 -13.37 19.05
C SER A 327 -16.12 -12.64 18.15
N LYS A 328 -17.28 -13.26 17.91
CA LYS A 328 -18.40 -12.61 17.20
C LYS A 328 -19.37 -12.04 18.22
N ALA A 329 -19.50 -10.73 18.27
CA ALA A 329 -20.48 -10.02 19.10
C ALA A 329 -21.40 -9.20 18.20
N LEU A 330 -22.72 -9.38 18.33
CA LEU A 330 -23.73 -8.66 17.52
C LEU A 330 -23.47 -8.73 16.00
N GLY A 331 -22.96 -9.85 15.50
CA GLY A 331 -22.62 -10.01 14.09
C GLY A 331 -21.24 -9.49 13.67
N MET A 332 -20.55 -8.73 14.54
CA MET A 332 -19.26 -8.11 14.25
C MET A 332 -18.09 -8.86 14.89
N ARG A 333 -16.93 -8.78 14.25
CA ARG A 333 -15.63 -9.28 14.75
C ARG A 333 -14.70 -8.08 14.90
N GLY A 334 -14.66 -7.49 16.09
CA GLY A 334 -13.95 -6.24 16.36
C GLY A 334 -12.48 -6.27 15.91
N ASP A 335 -11.75 -7.29 16.33
CA ASP A 335 -10.31 -7.45 16.08
C ASP A 335 -10.00 -7.56 14.58
N TYR A 336 -10.80 -8.37 13.87
CA TYR A 336 -10.68 -8.52 12.42
C TYR A 336 -11.00 -7.20 11.70
N ASN A 337 -12.09 -6.53 12.07
CA ASN A 337 -12.50 -5.29 11.41
C ASN A 337 -11.47 -4.17 11.59
N ALA A 338 -10.85 -4.08 12.78
CA ALA A 338 -9.78 -3.12 13.04
C ALA A 338 -8.52 -3.45 12.21
N ALA A 339 -8.10 -4.71 12.18
CA ALA A 339 -6.91 -5.14 11.45
C ALA A 339 -7.09 -5.13 9.93
N LYS A 340 -8.32 -5.31 9.42
CA LYS A 340 -8.65 -5.29 7.99
C LYS A 340 -8.28 -3.96 7.33
N LEU A 341 -8.34 -2.84 8.05
CA LEU A 341 -7.99 -1.52 7.50
C LEU A 341 -6.55 -1.46 6.96
N PHE A 342 -5.62 -2.21 7.56
CA PHE A 342 -4.25 -2.31 7.06
C PHE A 342 -4.18 -2.99 5.68
N LYS A 343 -5.10 -3.92 5.40
CA LYS A 343 -5.14 -4.65 4.13
C LYS A 343 -5.57 -3.72 3.00
N ASP A 344 -6.63 -2.96 3.21
CA ASP A 344 -7.15 -2.00 2.23
C ASP A 344 -6.05 -0.99 1.81
N GLU A 345 -5.22 -0.58 2.78
CA GLU A 345 -4.06 0.30 2.55
C GLU A 345 -2.97 -0.36 1.69
N LEU A 346 -2.61 -1.62 1.99
CA LEU A 346 -1.64 -2.38 1.21
C LEU A 346 -2.14 -2.71 -0.20
N GLU A 347 -3.43 -3.00 -0.35
CA GLU A 347 -4.02 -3.25 -1.66
C GLU A 347 -3.91 -2.04 -2.58
N ALA A 348 -4.12 -0.83 -2.07
CA ALA A 348 -3.91 0.40 -2.83
C ALA A 348 -2.45 0.55 -3.29
N TYR A 349 -1.48 0.26 -2.41
CA TYR A 349 -0.06 0.24 -2.75
C TYR A 349 0.25 -0.76 -3.87
N PHE A 350 -0.20 -2.01 -3.75
CA PHE A 350 0.06 -3.05 -4.74
C PHE A 350 -0.68 -2.83 -6.07
N ALA A 351 -1.81 -2.12 -6.04
CA ALA A 351 -2.51 -1.72 -7.27
C ALA A 351 -1.72 -0.71 -8.11
N SER A 352 -0.78 0.02 -7.50
CA SER A 352 -0.03 1.09 -8.17
C SER A 352 1.46 0.81 -8.35
N VAL A 353 2.04 -0.15 -7.61
CA VAL A 353 3.49 -0.42 -7.61
C VAL A 353 4.05 -0.82 -8.98
N ASN A 354 3.27 -1.56 -9.78
CA ASN A 354 3.67 -2.01 -11.13
C ASN A 354 3.13 -1.10 -12.24
N VAL A 355 2.51 0.03 -11.89
CA VAL A 355 1.93 0.97 -12.85
C VAL A 355 2.96 2.05 -13.18
N PRO A 356 3.07 2.50 -14.45
CA PRO A 356 3.99 3.57 -14.82
C PRO A 356 3.81 4.81 -13.94
N LYS A 357 4.93 5.31 -13.42
CA LYS A 357 4.98 6.52 -12.60
C LYS A 357 4.85 7.78 -13.43
N TYR A 358 4.31 8.83 -12.81
CA TYR A 358 4.28 10.16 -13.41
C TYR A 358 5.70 10.75 -13.38
N ARG A 359 6.16 11.29 -14.51
CA ARG A 359 7.48 11.90 -14.61
C ARG A 359 7.47 13.31 -14.03
N VAL A 360 8.48 13.61 -13.22
CA VAL A 360 8.71 14.97 -12.71
C VAL A 360 9.07 15.88 -13.89
N GLY A 361 8.33 16.99 -14.08
CA GLY A 361 8.64 18.01 -15.07
C GLY A 361 8.01 17.87 -16.47
N GLU A 362 7.17 16.84 -16.71
CA GLU A 362 6.46 16.67 -18.01
C GLU A 362 5.63 17.91 -18.39
N ARG A 363 5.83 18.49 -19.58
CA ARG A 363 4.99 19.60 -20.04
C ARG A 363 3.71 19.11 -20.73
N GLU A 364 2.65 19.92 -20.68
CA GLU A 364 1.45 19.68 -21.49
C GLU A 364 1.85 19.71 -22.98
N GLY A 365 1.69 18.58 -23.69
CA GLY A 365 2.16 18.41 -25.08
C GLY A 365 3.36 17.47 -25.26
N GLU A 366 4.09 17.09 -24.21
CA GLU A 366 5.02 15.97 -24.26
C GLU A 366 4.24 14.64 -24.18
N GLN A 367 3.50 14.32 -25.24
CA GLN A 367 3.35 12.92 -25.58
C GLN A 367 4.70 12.48 -26.13
N ALA A 368 5.31 11.48 -25.51
CA ALA A 368 6.28 10.67 -26.23
C ALA A 368 5.55 10.07 -27.43
N GLN A 369 5.61 10.75 -28.58
CA GLN A 369 5.38 10.14 -29.87
C GLN A 369 6.42 9.03 -30.01
N VAL A 370 6.03 7.81 -29.65
CA VAL A 370 6.41 6.66 -30.44
C VAL A 370 5.19 6.38 -31.32
N THR A 371 4.96 7.25 -32.30
CA THR A 371 4.13 6.93 -33.44
C THR A 371 4.92 5.88 -34.22
N GLN A 372 4.66 4.59 -33.96
CA GLN A 372 4.95 3.59 -34.97
C GLN A 372 3.95 3.85 -36.10
N THR A 373 4.44 4.46 -37.18
CA THR A 373 3.76 4.43 -38.47
C THR A 373 3.74 2.99 -38.94
N VAL A 374 2.71 2.24 -38.54
CA VAL A 374 2.42 0.93 -39.10
C VAL A 374 1.65 1.16 -40.38
N THR A 375 2.35 1.10 -41.52
CA THR A 375 1.71 0.94 -42.83
C THR A 375 1.16 -0.49 -42.89
N ASN A 376 -0.08 -0.69 -42.47
CA ASN A 376 -0.79 -1.95 -42.69
C ASN A 376 -1.60 -1.85 -43.99
N THR A 377 -1.13 -2.58 -45.00
CA THR A 377 -1.96 -2.97 -46.15
C THR A 377 -2.91 -4.06 -45.68
N THR A 378 -4.19 -3.73 -45.54
CA THR A 378 -5.25 -4.66 -45.13
C THR A 378 -5.67 -5.54 -46.30
N THR A 379 -5.62 -6.86 -46.12
CA THR A 379 -6.50 -7.79 -46.85
C THR A 379 -7.46 -8.42 -45.85
N THR A 380 -8.74 -8.17 -46.08
CA THR A 380 -9.90 -8.52 -45.24
C THR A 380 -10.20 -10.02 -45.21
N SER A 381 -10.56 -10.57 -44.05
CA SER A 381 -11.74 -11.45 -43.88
C SER A 381 -12.10 -11.74 -42.41
N THR A 382 -13.29 -11.24 -42.02
CA THR A 382 -14.35 -11.87 -41.20
C THR A 382 -14.12 -12.47 -39.79
N SER A 383 -14.47 -11.66 -38.79
CA SER A 383 -15.43 -11.88 -37.67
C SER A 383 -15.57 -13.24 -36.95
N THR A 384 -15.14 -13.30 -35.69
CA THR A 384 -15.90 -13.89 -34.55
C THR A 384 -15.35 -13.34 -33.22
N PRO A 385 -16.17 -13.00 -32.20
CA PRO A 385 -15.66 -12.48 -30.93
C PRO A 385 -15.27 -13.62 -29.98
N GLN A 386 -14.01 -13.70 -29.57
CA GLN A 386 -13.56 -14.59 -28.49
C GLN A 386 -13.06 -13.79 -27.29
N ALA A 387 -13.58 -14.18 -26.12
CA ALA A 387 -13.34 -13.59 -24.82
C ALA A 387 -11.84 -13.56 -24.46
N THR A 388 -11.36 -12.40 -24.02
CA THR A 388 -10.00 -12.21 -23.52
C THR A 388 -9.93 -12.62 -22.05
N THR A 389 -9.45 -13.82 -21.77
CA THR A 389 -9.04 -14.21 -20.42
C THR A 389 -7.63 -13.70 -20.16
N THR A 390 -7.49 -12.73 -19.27
CA THR A 390 -6.18 -12.25 -18.79
C THR A 390 -5.67 -13.19 -17.71
N VAL A 391 -4.63 -13.97 -18.02
CA VAL A 391 -3.87 -14.74 -17.02
C VAL A 391 -2.77 -13.83 -16.46
N SER A 392 -2.81 -13.55 -15.16
CA SER A 392 -1.76 -12.81 -14.46
C SER A 392 -0.64 -13.77 -14.04
N LEU A 393 0.55 -13.62 -14.61
CA LEU A 393 1.75 -14.31 -14.17
C LEU A 393 2.38 -13.56 -12.99
N ALA A 394 2.22 -14.08 -11.78
CA ALA A 394 3.06 -13.72 -10.64
C ALA A 394 4.43 -14.40 -10.81
N ALA A 395 5.47 -13.63 -11.15
CA ALA A 395 6.84 -14.14 -11.24
C ALA A 395 7.49 -14.18 -9.85
N VAL A 396 7.60 -15.37 -9.27
CA VAL A 396 8.42 -15.67 -8.08
C VAL A 396 9.89 -15.48 -8.46
N ARG A 397 10.62 -14.60 -7.75
CA ARG A 397 12.06 -14.37 -7.96
C ARG A 397 12.88 -15.35 -7.11
N PRO A 398 13.78 -16.18 -7.67
CA PRO A 398 14.69 -17.01 -6.88
C PRO A 398 15.91 -16.20 -6.39
N ALA A 399 16.31 -16.45 -5.14
CA ALA A 399 17.49 -15.88 -4.51
C ALA A 399 18.77 -16.58 -5.02
N VAL A 400 19.66 -15.84 -5.68
CA VAL A 400 21.00 -16.33 -6.07
C VAL A 400 22.04 -15.32 -5.58
N GLN A 401 23.05 -15.78 -4.83
CA GLN A 401 24.09 -14.96 -4.20
C GLN A 401 24.76 -13.94 -5.14
N GLY A 402 24.67 -12.67 -4.77
CA GLY A 402 25.22 -11.48 -5.44
C GLY A 402 24.30 -10.28 -5.19
N SER A 403 24.88 -9.15 -4.82
CA SER A 403 24.15 -7.97 -4.33
C SER A 403 23.33 -7.27 -5.42
N TRP A 404 22.15 -6.80 -5.04
CA TRP A 404 21.20 -6.10 -5.92
C TRP A 404 21.19 -4.60 -5.61
N ILE A 405 21.09 -3.77 -6.66
CA ILE A 405 20.63 -2.38 -6.53
C ILE A 405 19.14 -2.37 -6.86
N GLU A 406 18.34 -1.93 -5.90
CA GLU A 406 16.89 -1.84 -5.98
C GLU A 406 16.48 -0.48 -6.53
N LEU A 407 15.76 -0.46 -7.65
CA LEU A 407 15.38 0.79 -8.30
C LEU A 407 14.05 1.25 -7.73
N SER A 408 13.88 2.57 -7.61
CA SER A 408 12.67 3.15 -7.02
C SER A 408 11.39 2.71 -7.76
N ASN A 409 11.50 2.23 -9.00
CA ASN A 409 10.40 1.80 -9.87
C ASN A 409 10.16 0.28 -9.92
N GLY A 410 10.66 -0.53 -8.97
CA GLY A 410 10.50 -2.01 -8.97
C GLY A 410 11.41 -2.74 -9.99
N ASP A 411 12.07 -1.97 -10.83
CA ASP A 411 13.20 -2.38 -11.64
C ASP A 411 14.42 -2.65 -10.73
N THR A 412 15.38 -3.45 -11.18
CA THR A 412 16.56 -3.82 -10.38
C THR A 412 17.74 -3.98 -11.32
N ILE A 413 18.97 -3.69 -10.91
CA ILE A 413 20.17 -4.04 -11.69
C ILE A 413 21.13 -4.85 -10.85
N ARG A 414 21.72 -5.87 -11.47
CA ARG A 414 22.71 -6.75 -10.85
C ARG A 414 23.88 -6.94 -11.81
N GLY A 415 25.10 -6.84 -11.30
CA GLY A 415 26.31 -6.93 -12.09
C GLY A 415 27.57 -7.16 -11.26
N ARG A 416 28.72 -7.32 -11.92
CA ARG A 416 30.01 -7.63 -11.28
C ARG A 416 30.60 -6.45 -10.51
N TYR A 417 30.40 -5.23 -11.00
CA TYR A 417 30.95 -3.99 -10.45
C TYR A 417 29.87 -2.97 -10.08
N VAL A 418 28.68 -3.48 -9.77
CA VAL A 418 27.52 -2.69 -9.38
C VAL A 418 27.57 -2.55 -7.84
N PRO A 419 27.66 -1.31 -7.30
CA PRO A 419 27.85 -1.09 -5.86
C PRO A 419 26.72 -1.67 -5.00
N MET A 420 27.03 -2.06 -3.76
CA MET A 420 26.25 -3.07 -3.04
C MET A 420 24.83 -2.70 -2.60
N LYS A 421 24.47 -1.42 -2.43
CA LYS A 421 23.10 -0.97 -2.11
C LYS A 421 22.96 0.50 -2.49
N GLY A 422 21.97 0.82 -3.33
CA GLY A 422 21.64 2.19 -3.71
C GLY A 422 20.27 2.23 -4.40
N MET A 423 19.62 3.38 -4.44
CA MET A 423 18.38 3.60 -5.18
C MET A 423 18.70 4.35 -6.48
N GLY A 424 18.10 3.94 -7.60
CA GLY A 424 18.31 4.60 -8.89
C GLY A 424 17.30 4.18 -9.96
N SER A 425 17.59 4.44 -11.24
CA SER A 425 16.75 4.05 -12.38
C SER A 425 17.59 3.79 -13.65
N VAL A 426 17.13 2.88 -14.51
CA VAL A 426 17.74 2.71 -15.84
C VAL A 426 17.15 3.78 -16.77
N ILE A 427 17.94 4.81 -17.08
CA ILE A 427 17.51 5.95 -17.88
C ILE A 427 17.78 5.79 -19.38
N SER A 428 18.77 4.95 -19.73
CA SER A 428 19.05 4.60 -21.11
C SER A 428 19.61 3.18 -21.19
N PHE A 429 19.35 2.51 -22.30
CA PHE A 429 19.88 1.18 -22.58
C PHE A 429 20.20 1.07 -24.07
N ASN A 430 21.49 1.04 -24.38
CA ASN A 430 22.01 0.69 -25.71
C ASN A 430 22.21 -0.84 -25.75
N MET A 431 21.37 -1.47 -26.54
CA MET A 431 20.95 -2.87 -26.42
C MET A 431 22.04 -3.92 -26.64
N SER A 432 23.22 -3.52 -27.14
CA SER A 432 24.35 -4.40 -27.42
C SER A 432 25.65 -4.00 -26.70
N THR A 433 25.66 -2.89 -25.95
CA THR A 433 26.93 -2.30 -25.47
C THR A 433 26.85 -1.73 -24.07
N VAL A 434 25.89 -0.86 -23.76
CA VAL A 434 25.91 -0.03 -22.54
C VAL A 434 24.52 0.14 -21.94
N LEU A 435 24.42 0.01 -20.62
CA LEU A 435 23.27 0.38 -19.82
C LEU A 435 23.62 1.63 -19.00
N THR A 436 22.81 2.69 -19.14
CA THR A 436 22.96 3.92 -18.33
C THR A 436 22.02 3.88 -17.14
N PHE A 437 22.61 4.05 -15.97
CA PHE A 437 21.97 3.95 -14.68
C PHE A 437 22.14 5.26 -13.92
N GLU A 438 21.04 5.86 -13.47
CA GLU A 438 21.07 7.06 -12.66
C GLU A 438 20.79 6.73 -11.19
N SER A 439 21.66 7.12 -10.27
CA SER A 439 21.45 7.00 -8.83
C SER A 439 21.84 8.29 -8.14
N ASN A 440 21.01 8.77 -7.21
CA ASN A 440 21.23 10.03 -6.49
C ASN A 440 21.50 11.25 -7.40
N GLY A 441 20.97 11.27 -8.62
CA GLY A 441 21.19 12.34 -9.61
C GLY A 441 22.47 12.20 -10.44
N GLU A 442 23.27 11.14 -10.22
CA GLU A 442 24.46 10.84 -11.00
C GLU A 442 24.20 9.70 -11.99
N ALA A 443 24.41 9.95 -13.28
CA ALA A 443 24.30 8.95 -14.34
C ALA A 443 25.64 8.22 -14.55
N LYS A 444 25.62 6.88 -14.46
CA LYS A 444 26.77 6.01 -14.72
C LYS A 444 26.45 5.00 -15.82
N ASN A 445 27.41 4.82 -16.71
CA ASN A 445 27.35 3.82 -17.78
C ASN A 445 27.99 2.51 -17.32
N TYR A 446 27.26 1.41 -17.47
CA TYR A 446 27.73 0.04 -17.29
C TYR A 446 27.85 -0.64 -18.63
N LYS A 447 28.96 -1.32 -18.90
CA LYS A 447 29.03 -2.19 -20.07
C LYS A 447 28.08 -3.36 -19.86
N LEU A 448 27.40 -3.81 -20.90
CA LEU A 448 26.47 -4.94 -20.78
C LEU A 448 27.18 -6.20 -20.26
N SER A 449 28.48 -6.35 -20.56
CA SER A 449 29.37 -7.39 -20.04
C SER A 449 29.58 -7.40 -18.53
N GLU A 450 29.27 -6.28 -17.87
CA GLU A 450 29.38 -6.12 -16.43
C GLU A 450 28.02 -6.34 -15.73
N VAL A 451 26.94 -6.47 -16.51
CA VAL A 451 25.57 -6.67 -16.03
C VAL A 451 25.19 -8.13 -16.19
N LYS A 452 24.63 -8.74 -15.14
CA LYS A 452 24.11 -10.12 -15.16
C LYS A 452 22.62 -10.17 -15.44
N SER A 453 21.87 -9.26 -14.83
CA SER A 453 20.42 -9.15 -15.01
C SER A 453 19.96 -7.75 -14.67
N PHE A 454 18.88 -7.30 -15.29
CA PHE A 454 18.22 -6.07 -14.93
C PHE A 454 16.71 -6.19 -15.15
N ALA A 455 15.91 -5.36 -14.49
CA ALA A 455 14.51 -5.21 -14.83
C ALA A 455 14.30 -3.81 -15.42
N LYS A 456 13.40 -3.70 -16.40
CA LYS A 456 13.00 -2.44 -17.02
C LYS A 456 11.54 -2.53 -17.44
N ASN A 457 10.72 -1.55 -17.05
CA ASN A 457 9.29 -1.50 -17.42
C ASN A 457 8.51 -2.76 -17.00
N GLY A 458 8.81 -3.31 -15.81
CA GLY A 458 8.13 -4.50 -15.29
C GLY A 458 8.52 -5.81 -15.98
N ARG A 459 9.48 -5.77 -16.91
CA ARG A 459 10.05 -6.96 -17.58
C ARG A 459 11.41 -7.26 -17.00
N LEU A 460 11.69 -8.55 -16.79
CA LEU A 460 12.98 -9.02 -16.33
C LEU A 460 13.87 -9.39 -17.51
N TYR A 461 15.13 -8.95 -17.45
CA TYR A 461 16.15 -9.20 -18.44
C TYR A 461 17.34 -9.92 -17.83
N VAL A 462 17.88 -10.87 -18.58
CA VAL A 462 19.10 -11.59 -18.25
C VAL A 462 20.12 -11.42 -19.36
N VAL A 463 21.38 -11.23 -18.99
CA VAL A 463 22.46 -11.04 -19.95
C VAL A 463 23.22 -12.35 -20.10
N TYR A 464 23.30 -12.84 -21.34
CA TYR A 464 24.00 -14.07 -21.67
C TYR A 464 24.91 -13.89 -22.88
N LYS A 465 25.99 -14.67 -22.93
CA LYS A 465 26.79 -14.82 -24.14
C LYS A 465 26.02 -15.64 -25.16
N TYR A 466 25.81 -15.06 -26.33
CA TYR A 466 25.05 -15.66 -27.42
C TYR A 466 25.77 -15.49 -28.75
N LYS A 467 25.80 -16.56 -29.55
CA LYS A 467 26.26 -16.52 -30.95
C LYS A 467 25.03 -16.55 -31.83
N LYS A 468 24.80 -15.48 -32.60
CA LYS A 468 23.71 -15.46 -33.57
C LYS A 468 23.98 -16.45 -34.70
N PRO A 469 22.93 -17.10 -35.25
CA PRO A 469 23.08 -18.00 -36.39
C PRO A 469 23.71 -17.34 -37.63
N THR A 470 23.55 -16.03 -37.79
CA THR A 470 23.99 -15.24 -38.94
C THR A 470 25.09 -14.22 -38.60
N GLY A 471 25.57 -14.17 -37.35
CA GLY A 471 26.46 -13.12 -36.87
C GLY A 471 27.89 -13.60 -36.55
N PRO A 472 28.90 -12.71 -36.65
CA PRO A 472 30.26 -13.04 -36.24
C PRO A 472 30.39 -13.05 -34.70
N GLY A 473 30.89 -14.16 -34.17
CA GLY A 473 31.31 -14.30 -32.77
C GLY A 473 30.19 -14.40 -31.73
N LYS A 474 30.56 -14.79 -30.50
CA LYS A 474 29.67 -14.70 -29.31
C LYS A 474 29.67 -13.24 -28.82
N LYS A 475 28.49 -12.66 -28.61
CA LYS A 475 28.30 -11.34 -27.98
C LYS A 475 27.41 -11.48 -26.74
N GLU A 476 27.56 -10.58 -25.79
CA GLU A 476 26.64 -10.51 -24.65
C GLU A 476 25.40 -9.73 -25.05
N LEU A 477 24.24 -10.38 -24.91
CA LEU A 477 22.93 -9.83 -25.25
C LEU A 477 21.99 -9.95 -24.07
N ALA A 478 21.04 -9.03 -23.99
CA ALA A 478 19.96 -9.07 -23.02
C ALA A 478 18.76 -9.82 -23.60
N PHE A 479 18.23 -10.77 -22.85
CA PHE A 479 17.04 -11.55 -23.19
C PHE A 479 15.94 -11.28 -22.18
N GLU A 480 14.71 -11.06 -22.65
CA GLU A 480 13.54 -10.95 -21.78
C GLU A 480 13.20 -12.32 -21.19
N VAL A 481 12.95 -12.40 -19.89
CA VAL A 481 12.53 -13.63 -19.22
C VAL A 481 11.02 -13.77 -19.33
N LEU A 482 10.56 -14.79 -20.05
CA LEU A 482 9.14 -15.14 -20.21
C LEU A 482 8.66 -16.09 -19.10
N TYR A 483 9.53 -16.99 -18.65
CA TYR A 483 9.26 -17.95 -17.59
C TYR A 483 10.55 -18.31 -16.84
N SER A 484 10.46 -18.58 -15.55
CA SER A 484 11.59 -19.01 -14.74
C SER A 484 11.14 -19.98 -13.65
N SER A 485 11.87 -21.08 -13.51
CA SER A 485 11.83 -22.00 -12.38
C SER A 485 13.24 -22.40 -11.95
N ASP A 486 13.36 -23.18 -10.89
CA ASP A 486 14.64 -23.74 -10.44
C ASP A 486 15.17 -24.83 -11.39
N LYS A 487 14.35 -25.34 -12.32
CA LYS A 487 14.72 -26.38 -13.28
C LYS A 487 14.99 -25.83 -14.69
N ILE A 488 14.29 -24.76 -15.10
CA ILE A 488 14.39 -24.21 -16.45
C ILE A 488 13.92 -22.76 -16.53
N LYS A 489 14.44 -22.00 -17.49
CA LYS A 489 13.98 -20.65 -17.86
C LYS A 489 13.65 -20.59 -19.33
N VAL A 490 12.68 -19.75 -19.67
CA VAL A 490 12.33 -19.40 -21.05
C VAL A 490 12.64 -17.92 -21.24
N VAL A 491 13.43 -17.61 -22.25
CA VAL A 491 13.84 -16.24 -22.55
C VAL A 491 13.56 -15.90 -24.01
N LYS A 492 13.38 -14.60 -24.32
CA LYS A 492 13.11 -14.11 -25.67
C LYS A 492 14.16 -13.10 -26.10
N GLU A 493 14.65 -13.25 -27.31
CA GLU A 493 15.50 -12.24 -27.97
C GLU A 493 14.62 -11.24 -28.72
N ASN A 494 14.40 -10.06 -28.15
CA ASN A 494 13.47 -9.07 -28.70
C ASN A 494 14.08 -7.67 -28.89
N PHE A 495 15.41 -7.54 -28.84
CA PHE A 495 16.06 -6.22 -28.82
C PHE A 495 17.30 -6.14 -29.72
N GLU A 496 17.07 -5.88 -31.01
CA GLU A 496 18.02 -5.32 -31.98
C GLU A 496 17.26 -4.51 -33.04
N GLU A 497 17.95 -3.85 -33.97
CA GLU A 497 17.35 -3.18 -35.14
C GLU A 497 16.49 -4.15 -35.97
N HIS A 498 16.84 -5.44 -35.92
CA HIS A 498 16.03 -6.56 -36.42
C HIS A 498 16.00 -7.70 -35.38
N PRO A 499 15.07 -7.68 -34.41
CA PRO A 499 15.01 -8.72 -33.38
C PRO A 499 14.57 -10.04 -34.00
N SER A 500 15.24 -11.14 -33.65
CA SER A 500 14.86 -12.47 -34.11
C SER A 500 13.53 -12.94 -33.48
N ASN A 501 13.11 -12.33 -32.36
CA ASN A 501 12.00 -12.75 -31.51
C ASN A 501 12.10 -14.21 -31.07
N GLN A 502 13.32 -14.76 -31.08
CA GLN A 502 13.55 -16.17 -30.81
C GLN A 502 13.33 -16.45 -29.32
N VAL A 503 12.50 -17.45 -29.04
CA VAL A 503 12.26 -17.96 -27.70
C VAL A 503 13.22 -19.13 -27.46
N LEU A 504 13.97 -19.06 -26.37
CA LEU A 504 15.06 -19.96 -26.01
C LEU A 504 14.83 -20.52 -24.60
N PHE A 505 15.35 -21.72 -24.37
CA PHE A 505 15.32 -22.39 -23.06
C PHE A 505 16.70 -22.38 -22.42
N ILE A 506 16.76 -22.24 -21.10
CA ILE A 506 18.00 -22.23 -20.31
C ILE A 506 17.82 -23.10 -19.08
N ARG A 507 18.70 -24.07 -18.85
CA ARG A 507 18.76 -24.85 -17.60
C ARG A 507 19.77 -24.25 -16.62
N PRO A 508 19.61 -24.48 -15.30
CA PRO A 508 20.59 -24.05 -14.30
C PRO A 508 21.99 -24.57 -14.61
N GLY A 509 22.99 -23.70 -14.52
CA GLY A 509 24.41 -24.04 -14.78
C GLY A 509 24.85 -23.89 -16.24
N GLU A 510 23.93 -23.64 -17.18
CA GLU A 510 24.30 -23.32 -18.56
C GLU A 510 24.85 -21.88 -18.65
N ALA A 511 26.15 -21.76 -18.93
CA ALA A 511 26.85 -20.47 -19.03
C ALA A 511 26.72 -19.83 -20.42
N ASP A 512 26.54 -20.65 -21.45
CA ASP A 512 26.25 -20.25 -22.82
C ASP A 512 24.83 -20.73 -23.16
N LEU A 513 24.05 -19.89 -23.82
CA LEU A 513 22.80 -20.34 -24.43
C LEU A 513 23.15 -21.41 -25.46
N LEU A 514 22.63 -22.63 -25.26
CA LEU A 514 22.85 -23.73 -26.19
C LEU A 514 22.43 -23.29 -27.59
N ASN A 515 23.46 -23.24 -28.44
CA ASN A 515 23.50 -22.74 -29.79
C ASN A 515 22.26 -23.21 -30.57
N PRO A 516 21.27 -22.35 -30.89
CA PRO A 516 20.29 -22.72 -31.89
C PRO A 516 21.01 -22.63 -33.23
N ASP A 517 21.78 -23.65 -33.56
CA ASP A 517 22.16 -23.88 -34.95
C ASP A 517 20.86 -23.91 -35.79
N LYS A 518 20.98 -23.70 -37.10
CA LYS A 518 19.86 -23.63 -38.07
C LYS A 518 18.72 -24.64 -37.81
N GLY A 519 19.01 -25.77 -37.17
CA GLY A 519 18.09 -26.79 -36.66
C GLY A 519 17.00 -26.35 -35.67
N PHE A 520 17.22 -25.41 -34.74
CA PHE A 520 16.16 -25.04 -33.78
C PHE A 520 15.00 -24.32 -34.49
N VAL A 521 15.28 -23.49 -35.49
CA VAL A 521 14.22 -22.81 -36.25
C VAL A 521 13.62 -23.73 -37.30
N SER A 522 14.41 -24.62 -37.91
CA SER A 522 13.91 -25.54 -38.95
C SER A 522 13.24 -26.81 -38.43
N ASP A 523 13.54 -27.26 -37.20
CA ASP A 523 13.01 -28.49 -36.59
C ASP A 523 12.92 -28.36 -35.05
N ARG A 524 12.03 -27.45 -34.61
CA ARG A 524 11.77 -27.14 -33.18
C ARG A 524 11.42 -28.38 -32.36
N SER A 525 10.56 -29.25 -32.91
CA SER A 525 10.06 -30.45 -32.23
C SER A 525 11.19 -31.43 -31.91
N LYS A 526 12.05 -31.74 -32.89
CA LYS A 526 13.19 -32.65 -32.68
C LYS A 526 14.18 -32.09 -31.67
N THR A 527 14.48 -30.80 -31.76
CA THR A 527 15.43 -30.14 -30.86
C THR A 527 14.91 -30.10 -29.42
N LEU A 528 13.62 -29.81 -29.22
CA LEU A 528 13.00 -29.84 -27.89
C LEU A 528 12.93 -31.25 -27.31
N ARG A 529 12.72 -32.29 -28.13
CA ARG A 529 12.77 -33.70 -27.68
C ARG A 529 14.15 -34.07 -27.15
N GLN A 530 15.20 -33.68 -27.86
CA GLN A 530 16.56 -33.90 -27.39
C GLN A 530 16.86 -33.09 -26.14
N TYR A 531 16.44 -31.83 -26.10
CA TYR A 531 16.67 -30.96 -24.96
C TYR A 531 15.93 -31.44 -23.71
N MET A 532 14.68 -31.91 -23.85
CA MET A 532 13.82 -32.40 -22.75
C MET A 532 13.81 -33.93 -22.61
N GLN A 533 14.85 -34.62 -23.10
CA GLN A 533 14.95 -36.09 -23.12
C GLN A 533 14.82 -36.75 -21.74
N ASP A 534 15.12 -35.99 -20.70
CA ASP A 534 15.07 -36.36 -19.29
C ASP A 534 13.67 -36.18 -18.66
N SER A 535 12.67 -35.71 -19.41
CA SER A 535 11.30 -35.56 -18.93
C SER A 535 10.31 -36.42 -19.74
N PRO A 536 9.99 -37.64 -19.27
CA PRO A 536 9.03 -38.52 -19.94
C PRO A 536 7.65 -37.89 -20.13
N ALA A 537 7.23 -37.03 -19.20
CA ALA A 537 5.96 -36.32 -19.27
C ALA A 537 5.91 -35.31 -20.42
N VAL A 538 7.00 -34.56 -20.65
CA VAL A 538 7.10 -33.63 -21.77
C VAL A 538 7.24 -34.39 -23.09
N LEU A 539 8.04 -35.45 -23.13
CA LEU A 539 8.18 -36.30 -24.32
C LEU A 539 6.85 -36.88 -24.78
N LYS A 540 6.03 -37.38 -23.86
CA LYS A 540 4.69 -37.88 -24.17
C LYS A 540 3.79 -36.81 -24.79
N LYS A 541 3.78 -35.59 -24.23
CA LYS A 541 3.00 -34.47 -24.81
C LYS A 541 3.55 -33.99 -26.16
N LEU A 542 4.87 -34.11 -26.38
CA LEU A 542 5.51 -33.87 -27.67
C LEU A 542 5.09 -34.92 -28.73
N ASP A 543 4.92 -36.19 -28.33
CA ASP A 543 4.41 -37.27 -29.18
C ASP A 543 2.95 -37.07 -29.55
N GLU A 544 2.14 -36.64 -28.58
CA GLU A 544 0.73 -36.32 -28.75
C GLU A 544 0.50 -34.98 -29.49
N LYS A 545 1.57 -34.28 -29.90
CA LYS A 545 1.54 -32.97 -30.58
C LYS A 545 0.67 -31.93 -29.85
N VAL A 546 0.72 -31.93 -28.53
CA VAL A 546 -0.08 -31.05 -27.66
C VAL A 546 0.36 -29.58 -27.77
N TYR A 547 1.63 -29.34 -28.15
CA TYR A 547 2.20 -27.99 -28.21
C TYR A 547 2.18 -27.41 -29.63
N ASP A 548 1.83 -26.13 -29.70
CA ASP A 548 1.84 -25.29 -30.90
C ASP A 548 3.09 -24.38 -30.86
N PHE A 549 4.18 -24.83 -31.47
CA PHE A 549 5.48 -24.14 -31.39
C PHE A 549 5.55 -22.81 -32.13
N GLU A 550 4.49 -22.41 -32.84
CA GLU A 550 4.37 -21.06 -33.40
C GLU A 550 3.93 -20.04 -32.34
N LYS A 551 3.39 -20.51 -31.21
CA LYS A 551 2.92 -19.68 -30.09
C LYS A 551 3.91 -19.65 -28.93
N GLU A 552 4.20 -18.45 -28.45
CA GLU A 552 5.05 -18.21 -27.29
C GLU A 552 4.51 -18.90 -26.04
N GLU A 553 3.19 -18.84 -25.84
CA GLU A 553 2.51 -19.45 -24.69
C GLU A 553 2.70 -20.96 -24.66
N SER A 554 2.76 -21.60 -25.83
CA SER A 554 2.98 -23.04 -25.92
C SER A 554 4.42 -23.42 -25.53
N LEU A 555 5.40 -22.58 -25.88
CA LEU A 555 6.79 -22.77 -25.47
C LEU A 555 6.97 -22.55 -23.96
N VAL A 556 6.26 -21.59 -23.38
CA VAL A 556 6.17 -21.43 -21.92
C VAL A 556 5.51 -22.67 -21.28
N GLN A 557 4.45 -23.21 -21.88
CA GLN A 557 3.77 -24.40 -21.37
C GLN A 557 4.69 -25.62 -21.36
N VAL A 558 5.57 -25.80 -22.35
CA VAL A 558 6.60 -26.84 -22.34
C VAL A 558 7.50 -26.71 -21.10
N ALA A 559 7.93 -25.50 -20.75
CA ALA A 559 8.77 -25.27 -19.56
C ALA A 559 8.02 -25.49 -18.24
N ILE A 560 6.73 -25.14 -18.19
CA ILE A 560 5.86 -25.43 -17.04
C ILE A 560 5.72 -26.95 -16.85
N ASP A 561 5.44 -27.69 -17.92
CA ASP A 561 5.30 -29.14 -17.89
C ASP A 561 6.61 -29.82 -17.53
N TYR A 562 7.74 -29.30 -18.02
CA TYR A 562 9.08 -29.77 -17.62
C TYR A 562 9.34 -29.51 -16.13
N THR A 563 9.00 -28.32 -15.63
CA THR A 563 9.17 -27.97 -14.21
C THR A 563 8.36 -28.89 -13.29
N ASN A 564 7.15 -29.24 -13.71
CA ASN A 564 6.23 -30.10 -12.96
C ASN A 564 6.50 -31.60 -13.13
N SER A 565 7.35 -31.98 -14.09
CA SER A 565 7.82 -33.36 -14.21
C SER A 565 8.72 -33.69 -13.02
N LYS A 566 8.47 -34.85 -12.38
CA LYS A 566 9.22 -35.30 -11.21
C LYS A 566 10.68 -35.53 -11.55
#